data_AF-A0A969FAS6-F1
#
_entry.id   AF-A0A969FAS6-F1
#
_cell.length_a   1.000
_cell.length_b   1.000
_cell.length_c   1.000
_cell.angle_alpha   90.00
_cell.angle_beta   90.00
_cell.angle_gamma   90.00
#
_symmetry.space_group_name_H-M   'P 1'
#
loop_
_entity.id
_entity.type
_entity.pdbx_description
1 polymer ?
#
loop_
_entity_poly.entity_id
_entity_poly.type
_entity_poly.pdbx_seq_one_letter_code
_entity_poly.pdbx_strand_id
1 'polypeptide(L)'
;MPGFEHSVTHSDVWGLKAIPDSMVVVGSGATGAQVASIFNAFGTKVTLLEAAPRILMTEDVEVATAVKAAYQANGVQVIEGLEGLDAIAKEGDRLRLHYRLDGQKQTVETALVVMAIGWLANAEGLNLGAAGVMTDARGYIAVNKFMQSNVPHILRRAT
;
A
#
# COMPACT_ATOMS: atom_id res chain seq x y z
N MET A 1 4.56 -10.83 -7.32
CA MET A 1 3.59 -10.80 -8.44
C MET A 1 4.33 -10.31 -9.68
N PRO A 2 4.17 -10.93 -10.86
CA PRO A 2 4.77 -10.44 -12.10
C PRO A 2 4.36 -8.99 -12.44
N GLY A 3 5.30 -8.19 -12.95
CA GLY A 3 5.07 -6.81 -13.34
C GLY A 3 5.01 -5.80 -12.18
N PHE A 4 5.34 -6.23 -10.96
CA PHE A 4 5.42 -5.35 -9.79
C PHE A 4 6.38 -4.17 -10.02
N GLU A 5 7.44 -4.37 -10.80
CA GLU A 5 8.40 -3.36 -11.24
C GLU A 5 7.80 -2.21 -12.07
N HIS A 6 6.55 -2.35 -12.55
CA HIS A 6 5.82 -1.28 -13.23
C HIS A 6 5.00 -0.40 -12.28
N SER A 7 4.86 -0.81 -11.01
CA SER A 7 4.19 -0.03 -9.98
C SER A 7 5.14 0.94 -9.30
N VAL A 8 4.57 1.89 -8.58
CA VAL A 8 5.29 2.83 -7.72
C VAL A 8 4.80 2.74 -6.29
N THR A 9 5.51 3.34 -5.35
CA THR A 9 5.09 3.46 -3.96
C THR A 9 4.55 4.86 -3.68
N HIS A 10 3.98 5.05 -2.49
CA HIS A 10 3.55 6.39 -2.07
C HIS A 10 4.70 7.42 -2.05
N SER A 11 5.96 7.01 -1.89
CA SER A 11 7.09 7.96 -1.85
C SER A 11 7.37 8.54 -3.24
N ASP A 12 7.20 7.71 -4.27
CA ASP A 12 7.49 8.07 -5.65
C ASP A 12 6.45 9.05 -6.21
N VAL A 13 5.19 8.97 -5.75
CA VAL A 13 4.10 9.81 -6.27
C VAL A 13 4.31 11.30 -5.99
N TRP A 14 5.07 11.64 -4.94
CA TRP A 14 5.41 13.03 -4.62
C TRP A 14 6.40 13.66 -5.61
N GLY A 15 7.12 12.84 -6.38
CA GLY A 15 8.05 13.26 -7.42
C GLY A 15 7.45 13.34 -8.82
N LEU A 16 6.15 13.06 -8.99
CA LEU A 16 5.50 13.10 -10.29
C LEU A 16 5.53 14.51 -10.88
N LYS A 17 5.90 14.61 -12.16
CA LYS A 17 5.98 15.88 -12.90
C LYS A 17 4.64 16.31 -13.50
N ALA A 18 3.67 15.41 -13.53
CA ALA A 18 2.32 15.65 -14.03
C ALA A 18 1.33 14.79 -13.24
N ILE A 19 0.09 15.27 -13.14
CA ILE A 19 -1.01 14.53 -12.52
C ILE A 19 -1.49 13.47 -13.51
N PRO A 20 -1.51 12.17 -13.15
CA PRO A 20 -2.00 11.12 -14.03
C PRO A 20 -3.52 11.25 -14.21
N ASP A 21 -4.02 10.89 -15.39
CA ASP A 21 -5.47 10.91 -15.66
C ASP A 21 -6.25 9.84 -14.85
N SER A 22 -5.56 8.78 -14.45
CA SER A 22 -6.12 7.63 -13.74
C SER A 22 -5.05 6.98 -12.86
N MET A 23 -5.48 6.46 -11.71
CA MET A 23 -4.61 5.82 -10.74
C MET A 23 -5.32 4.67 -10.04
N VAL A 24 -4.64 3.55 -9.90
CA VAL A 24 -5.04 2.47 -9.00
C VAL A 24 -4.16 2.53 -7.75
N VAL A 25 -4.78 2.65 -6.58
CA VAL A 25 -4.09 2.57 -5.28
C VAL A 25 -4.41 1.22 -4.66
N VAL A 26 -3.38 0.43 -4.39
CA VAL A 26 -3.50 -0.91 -3.79
C VAL A 26 -3.10 -0.85 -2.32
N GLY A 27 -4.04 -1.18 -1.44
CA GLY A 27 -3.93 -1.00 0.01
C GLY A 27 -4.61 0.29 0.43
N SER A 28 -5.51 0.20 1.40
CA SER A 28 -6.38 1.29 1.86
C SER A 28 -6.20 1.62 3.35
N GLY A 29 -5.03 1.27 3.90
CA GLY A 29 -4.58 1.86 5.16
C GLY A 29 -4.38 3.38 5.03
N ALA A 30 -4.00 4.05 6.11
CA ALA A 30 -3.91 5.52 6.18
C ALA A 30 -3.15 6.15 4.98
N THR A 31 -2.01 5.55 4.57
CA THR A 31 -1.22 6.02 3.42
C THR A 31 -1.97 5.89 2.10
N GLY A 32 -2.60 4.74 1.83
CA GLY A 32 -3.33 4.53 0.59
C GLY A 32 -4.56 5.44 0.48
N ALA A 33 -5.29 5.59 1.59
CA ALA A 33 -6.38 6.55 1.71
C ALA A 33 -5.91 7.99 1.44
N GLN A 34 -4.77 8.40 2.02
CA GLN A 34 -4.21 9.74 1.79
C GLN A 34 -3.86 9.98 0.31
N VAL A 35 -3.17 9.04 -0.35
CA VAL A 35 -2.84 9.16 -1.78
C VAL A 35 -4.12 9.24 -2.62
N ALA A 36 -5.10 8.36 -2.36
CA ALA A 36 -6.37 8.36 -3.07
C ALA A 36 -7.10 9.71 -2.93
N SER A 37 -7.18 10.26 -1.71
CA SER A 37 -7.78 11.57 -1.45
C SER A 37 -7.12 12.70 -2.24
N ILE A 38 -5.79 12.76 -2.20
CA ILE A 38 -5.02 13.85 -2.82
C ILE A 38 -5.16 13.82 -4.34
N PHE A 39 -4.94 12.67 -4.96
CA PHE A 39 -4.99 12.57 -6.42
C PHE A 39 -6.41 12.70 -6.96
N ASN A 40 -7.43 12.21 -6.25
CA ASN A 40 -8.82 12.47 -6.59
C ASN A 40 -9.15 13.97 -6.56
N ALA A 41 -8.66 14.70 -5.54
CA ALA A 41 -8.84 16.14 -5.45
C ALA A 41 -8.14 16.92 -6.58
N PHE A 42 -7.07 16.35 -7.16
CA PHE A 42 -6.40 16.89 -8.34
C PHE A 42 -7.01 16.46 -9.68
N GLY A 43 -8.10 15.70 -9.65
CA GLY A 43 -8.85 15.29 -10.84
C GLY A 43 -8.44 13.95 -11.45
N THR A 44 -7.54 13.19 -10.80
CA THR A 44 -7.22 11.82 -11.21
C THR A 44 -8.42 10.91 -10.96
N LYS A 45 -8.78 10.05 -11.93
CA LYS A 45 -9.75 8.97 -11.71
C LYS A 45 -9.11 7.88 -10.84
N VAL A 46 -9.52 7.79 -9.57
CA VAL A 46 -8.92 6.85 -8.62
C VAL A 46 -9.77 5.59 -8.42
N THR A 47 -9.12 4.43 -8.48
CA THR A 47 -9.64 3.16 -7.98
C THR A 47 -8.81 2.73 -6.77
N LEU A 48 -9.44 2.63 -5.60
CA LEU A 48 -8.86 2.18 -4.34
C LEU A 48 -9.20 0.71 -4.10
N LEU A 49 -8.18 -0.12 -3.99
CA LEU A 49 -8.27 -1.57 -3.84
C LEU A 49 -7.83 -2.01 -2.44
N GLU A 50 -8.61 -2.85 -1.78
CA GLU A 50 -8.33 -3.39 -0.45
C GLU A 50 -8.57 -4.90 -0.39
N ALA A 51 -7.60 -5.65 0.16
CA ALA A 51 -7.73 -7.08 0.35
C ALA A 51 -8.62 -7.43 1.55
N ALA A 52 -8.60 -6.59 2.58
CA ALA A 52 -9.46 -6.76 3.74
C ALA A 52 -10.94 -6.47 3.42
N PRO A 53 -11.88 -6.91 4.29
CA PRO A 53 -13.31 -6.71 4.06
C PRO A 53 -13.79 -5.25 4.07
N ARG A 54 -12.97 -4.32 4.59
CA ARG A 54 -13.26 -2.88 4.59
C ARG A 54 -12.00 -2.05 4.46
N ILE A 55 -12.12 -0.82 3.95
CA ILE A 55 -11.04 0.16 4.02
C ILE A 55 -10.72 0.58 5.47
N LEU A 56 -9.50 1.09 5.70
CA LEU A 56 -9.09 1.60 7.01
C LEU A 56 -9.35 0.61 8.16
N MET A 57 -8.96 -0.67 7.96
CA MET A 57 -9.21 -1.77 8.92
C MET A 57 -8.75 -1.51 10.36
N THR A 58 -7.74 -0.66 10.56
CA THR A 58 -7.20 -0.30 11.88
C THR A 58 -8.05 0.75 12.60
N GLU A 59 -8.88 1.48 11.86
CA GLU A 59 -9.72 2.55 12.38
C GLU A 59 -11.09 2.02 12.80
N ASP A 60 -11.82 2.84 13.54
CA ASP A 60 -13.20 2.59 13.92
C ASP A 60 -14.09 2.33 12.68
N VAL A 61 -15.05 1.43 12.83
CA VAL A 61 -15.94 1.00 11.75
C VAL A 61 -16.79 2.16 11.22
N GLU A 62 -17.26 3.04 12.09
CA GLU A 62 -18.08 4.20 11.70
C GLU A 62 -17.24 5.19 10.90
N VAL A 63 -15.99 5.42 11.31
CA VAL A 63 -15.04 6.27 10.58
C VAL A 63 -14.75 5.71 9.20
N ALA A 64 -14.41 4.42 9.10
CA ALA A 64 -14.15 3.77 7.81
C ALA A 64 -15.37 3.84 6.88
N THR A 65 -16.57 3.64 7.43
CA THR A 65 -17.84 3.71 6.68
C THR A 65 -18.10 5.12 6.15
N ALA A 66 -17.92 6.15 6.99
CA ALA A 66 -18.09 7.54 6.61
C ALA A 66 -17.08 7.96 5.52
N VAL A 67 -15.81 7.56 5.66
CA VAL A 67 -14.77 7.82 4.65
C VAL A 67 -15.08 7.13 3.34
N LYS A 68 -15.51 5.85 3.36
CA LYS A 68 -15.91 5.12 2.15
C LYS A 68 -17.06 5.81 1.43
N ALA A 69 -18.10 6.23 2.15
CA ALA A 69 -19.23 6.95 1.58
C ALA A 69 -18.79 8.28 0.94
N ALA A 70 -17.90 9.02 1.61
CA ALA A 70 -17.33 10.26 1.08
C ALA A 70 -16.49 10.01 -0.18
N TYR A 71 -15.70 8.94 -0.24
CA TYR A 71 -14.95 8.56 -1.43
C TYR A 71 -15.85 8.27 -2.63
N GLN A 72 -16.87 7.44 -2.43
CA GLN A 72 -17.82 7.09 -3.48
C GLN A 72 -18.60 8.33 -3.97
N ALA A 73 -19.01 9.21 -3.06
CA ALA A 73 -19.69 10.46 -3.41
C ALA A 73 -18.79 11.41 -4.23
N ASN A 74 -17.47 11.35 -4.04
CA ASN A 74 -16.49 12.15 -4.76
C ASN A 74 -15.86 11.43 -5.98
N GLY A 75 -16.45 10.32 -6.43
CA GLY A 75 -16.05 9.63 -7.66
C GLY A 75 -14.89 8.64 -7.53
N VAL A 76 -14.39 8.37 -6.31
CA VAL A 76 -13.40 7.32 -6.09
C VAL A 76 -14.10 5.96 -6.11
N GLN A 77 -13.60 5.05 -6.96
CA GLN A 77 -14.07 3.67 -6.96
C GLN A 77 -13.40 2.90 -5.83
N VAL A 78 -14.17 2.38 -4.87
CA VAL A 78 -13.64 1.59 -3.75
C VAL A 78 -14.01 0.12 -3.95
N ILE A 79 -13.02 -0.76 -3.94
CA ILE A 79 -13.18 -2.22 -4.05
C ILE A 79 -12.49 -2.87 -2.85
N GLU A 80 -13.24 -3.66 -2.10
CA GLU A 80 -12.80 -4.33 -0.86
C GLU A 80 -12.89 -5.85 -1.03
N GLY A 81 -12.26 -6.59 -0.13
CA GLY A 81 -12.35 -8.06 -0.12
C GLY A 81 -11.61 -8.74 -1.27
N LEU A 82 -10.54 -8.13 -1.79
CA LEU A 82 -9.74 -8.76 -2.84
C LEU A 82 -9.11 -10.07 -2.35
N GLU A 83 -9.24 -11.12 -3.16
CA GLU A 83 -8.64 -12.43 -2.88
C GLU A 83 -7.15 -12.47 -3.26
N GLY A 84 -6.72 -11.62 -4.19
CA GLY A 84 -5.33 -11.53 -4.59
C GLY A 84 -5.11 -10.64 -5.81
N LEU A 85 -3.83 -10.29 -6.01
CA LEU A 85 -3.34 -9.61 -7.21
C LEU A 85 -2.54 -10.62 -8.04
N ASP A 86 -2.85 -10.72 -9.32
CA ASP A 86 -2.31 -11.76 -10.19
C ASP A 86 -1.13 -11.26 -11.05
N ALA A 87 -1.24 -10.07 -11.66
CA ALA A 87 -0.19 -9.46 -12.46
C ALA A 87 -0.44 -7.96 -12.73
N ILE A 88 0.63 -7.22 -13.06
CA ILE A 88 0.54 -5.91 -13.72
C ILE A 88 1.15 -6.05 -15.11
N ALA A 89 0.35 -5.86 -16.16
CA ALA A 89 0.84 -5.81 -17.53
C ALA A 89 1.04 -4.36 -17.97
N LYS A 90 2.14 -4.08 -18.68
CA LYS A 90 2.36 -2.79 -19.34
C LYS A 90 1.96 -2.89 -20.81
N GLU A 91 1.04 -2.03 -21.24
CA GLU A 91 0.50 -1.98 -22.60
C GLU A 91 0.69 -0.55 -23.14
N GLY A 92 1.83 -0.32 -23.80
CA GLY A 92 2.24 1.02 -24.21
C GLY A 92 2.46 1.94 -23.00
N ASP A 93 1.70 3.03 -22.94
CA ASP A 93 1.74 4.02 -21.85
C ASP A 93 0.70 3.73 -20.74
N ARG A 94 -0.02 2.61 -20.84
CA ARG A 94 -1.02 2.18 -19.85
C ARG A 94 -0.54 0.96 -19.07
N LEU A 95 -1.09 0.82 -17.87
CA LEU A 95 -0.93 -0.36 -17.02
C LEU A 95 -2.27 -1.06 -16.87
N ARG A 96 -2.23 -2.38 -16.84
CA ARG A 96 -3.38 -3.25 -16.62
C ARG A 96 -3.12 -4.11 -15.39
N LEU A 97 -3.86 -3.85 -14.31
CA LEU A 97 -3.79 -4.63 -13.08
C LEU A 97 -4.84 -5.74 -13.12
N HIS A 98 -4.38 -6.98 -12.99
CA HIS A 98 -5.21 -8.18 -12.85
C HIS A 98 -5.33 -8.57 -11.38
N TYR A 99 -6.55 -8.80 -10.91
CA TYR A 99 -6.84 -9.16 -9.53
C TYR A 99 -8.01 -10.14 -9.44
N ARG A 100 -8.20 -10.76 -8.28
CA ARG A 100 -9.31 -11.68 -8.01
C ARG A 100 -10.29 -11.09 -7.00
N LEU A 101 -11.56 -11.19 -7.32
CA LEU A 101 -12.69 -10.77 -6.50
C LEU A 101 -13.87 -11.72 -6.79
N ASP A 102 -14.53 -12.19 -5.74
CA ASP A 102 -15.68 -13.11 -5.81
C ASP A 102 -15.40 -14.37 -6.66
N GLY A 103 -14.21 -14.96 -6.50
CA GLY A 103 -13.74 -16.12 -7.25
C GLY A 103 -13.47 -15.87 -8.74
N GLN A 104 -13.56 -14.63 -9.22
CA GLN A 104 -13.38 -14.28 -10.63
C GLN A 104 -12.16 -13.40 -10.85
N LYS A 105 -11.53 -13.57 -12.01
CA LYS A 105 -10.48 -12.67 -12.48
C LYS A 105 -11.10 -11.37 -12.99
N GLN A 106 -10.65 -10.28 -12.43
CA GLN A 106 -11.02 -8.91 -12.77
C GLN A 106 -9.81 -8.17 -13.33
N THR A 107 -10.06 -7.04 -13.99
CA THR A 107 -9.01 -6.24 -14.61
C THR A 107 -9.38 -4.77 -14.56
N VAL A 108 -8.39 -3.93 -14.22
CA VAL A 108 -8.51 -2.47 -14.27
C VAL A 108 -7.35 -1.88 -15.06
N GLU A 109 -7.66 -1.00 -16.00
CA GLU A 109 -6.67 -0.24 -16.76
C GLU A 109 -6.46 1.14 -16.14
N THR A 110 -5.21 1.61 -16.10
CA THR A 110 -4.83 2.86 -15.45
C THR A 110 -3.53 3.41 -16.00
N ALA A 111 -3.26 4.71 -15.82
CA ALA A 111 -1.95 5.29 -16.11
C ALA A 111 -0.90 4.95 -15.03
N LEU A 112 -1.31 4.72 -13.78
CA LEU A 112 -0.38 4.50 -12.67
C LEU A 112 -0.94 3.53 -11.62
N VAL A 113 -0.11 2.61 -11.15
CA VAL A 113 -0.43 1.71 -10.03
C VAL A 113 0.45 2.08 -8.84
N VAL A 114 -0.17 2.42 -7.71
CA VAL A 114 0.51 2.78 -6.45
C VAL A 114 0.32 1.67 -5.43
N MET A 115 1.42 1.09 -4.97
CA MET A 115 1.43 0.06 -3.93
C MET A 115 1.57 0.72 -2.55
N ALA A 116 0.52 0.60 -1.74
CA ALA A 116 0.41 1.10 -0.37
C ALA A 116 0.05 -0.04 0.61
N ILE A 117 0.65 -1.21 0.42
CA ILE A 117 0.36 -2.47 1.15
C ILE A 117 1.22 -2.67 2.42
N GLY A 118 1.83 -1.60 2.93
CA GLY A 118 2.70 -1.63 4.11
C GLY A 118 4.20 -1.76 3.79
N TRP A 119 5.00 -1.86 4.85
CA TRP A 119 6.46 -1.77 4.80
C TRP A 119 7.11 -3.02 5.35
N LEU A 120 8.22 -3.43 4.74
CA LEU A 120 9.15 -4.37 5.35
C LEU A 120 10.21 -3.61 6.15
N ALA A 121 10.84 -4.29 7.11
CA ALA A 121 11.95 -3.72 7.84
C ALA A 121 13.13 -3.45 6.88
N ASN A 122 13.64 -2.22 6.89
CA ASN A 122 14.86 -1.87 6.17
C ASN A 122 16.11 -2.30 6.96
N ALA A 123 16.32 -3.61 7.09
CA ALA A 123 17.34 -4.20 7.94
C ALA A 123 18.49 -4.89 7.18
N GLU A 124 18.29 -5.23 5.89
CA GLU A 124 19.25 -6.03 5.11
C GLU A 124 20.63 -5.36 4.98
N GLY A 125 20.66 -4.03 4.82
CA GLY A 125 21.91 -3.26 4.69
C GLY A 125 22.66 -2.99 6.00
N LEU A 126 22.10 -3.36 7.15
CA LEU A 126 22.67 -3.00 8.47
C LEU A 126 23.67 -4.02 9.01
N ASN A 127 23.81 -5.18 8.36
CA ASN A 127 24.66 -6.29 8.83
C ASN A 127 24.42 -6.63 10.31
N LEU A 128 23.15 -6.78 10.69
CA LEU A 128 22.74 -7.02 12.08
C LEU A 128 23.41 -8.24 12.70
N GLY A 129 23.72 -9.27 11.89
CA GLY A 129 24.44 -10.46 12.32
C GLY A 129 25.84 -10.15 12.86
N ALA A 130 26.59 -9.23 12.24
CA ALA A 130 27.90 -8.81 12.73
C ALA A 130 27.82 -8.08 14.09
N ALA A 131 26.69 -7.42 14.36
CA ALA A 131 26.41 -6.79 15.64
C ALA A 131 25.79 -7.76 16.67
N GLY A 132 25.47 -9.00 16.28
CA GLY A 132 24.79 -9.98 17.13
C GLY A 132 23.31 -9.66 17.39
N VAL A 133 22.69 -8.78 16.61
CA VAL A 133 21.30 -8.34 16.80
C VAL A 133 20.33 -9.32 16.14
N MET A 134 19.34 -9.77 16.90
CA MET A 134 18.30 -10.69 16.43
C MET A 134 17.12 -9.95 15.78
N THR A 135 16.57 -10.57 14.73
CA THR A 135 15.30 -10.14 14.10
C THR A 135 14.18 -11.12 14.40
N ASP A 136 12.94 -10.64 14.33
CA ASP A 136 11.76 -11.51 14.33
C ASP A 136 11.53 -12.19 12.98
N ALA A 137 10.50 -13.03 12.88
CA ALA A 137 10.16 -13.76 11.67
C ALA A 137 9.74 -12.87 10.49
N ARG A 138 9.44 -11.59 10.73
CA ARG A 138 9.10 -10.59 9.72
C ARG A 138 10.30 -9.71 9.34
N GLY A 139 11.48 -9.97 9.91
CA GLY A 139 12.72 -9.24 9.64
C GLY A 139 12.88 -7.95 10.44
N TYR A 140 12.00 -7.63 11.39
CA TYR A 140 12.17 -6.46 12.26
C TYR A 140 13.16 -6.78 13.38
N ILE A 141 13.91 -5.78 13.84
CA ILE A 141 14.74 -5.91 15.05
C ILE A 141 13.83 -6.30 16.23
N ALA A 142 14.11 -7.46 16.81
CA ALA A 142 13.39 -7.99 17.96
C ALA A 142 13.79 -7.18 19.20
N VAL A 143 12.79 -6.68 19.92
CA VAL A 143 13.00 -5.84 21.10
C VAL A 143 12.03 -6.17 22.22
N ASN A 144 12.44 -5.88 23.46
CA ASN A 144 11.56 -5.95 24.62
C ASN A 144 10.67 -4.70 24.74
N LYS A 145 9.86 -4.63 25.81
CA LYS A 145 8.95 -3.49 26.10
C LYS A 145 9.64 -2.13 26.29
N PHE A 146 10.97 -2.12 26.47
CA PHE A 146 11.80 -0.91 26.57
C PHE A 146 12.51 -0.58 25.26
N MET A 147 12.12 -1.24 24.17
CA MET A 147 12.71 -1.08 22.84
C MET A 147 14.20 -1.47 22.75
N GLN A 148 14.68 -2.28 23.69
CA GLN A 148 16.04 -2.78 23.73
C GLN A 148 16.14 -4.11 22.96
N SER A 149 17.18 -4.26 22.14
CA SER A 149 17.46 -5.54 21.46
C SER A 149 18.06 -6.58 22.41
N ASN A 150 18.42 -7.76 21.88
CA ASN A 150 19.19 -8.75 22.64
C ASN A 150 20.62 -8.28 22.96
N VAL A 151 21.12 -7.23 22.30
CA VAL A 151 22.41 -6.59 22.60
C VAL A 151 22.14 -5.35 23.47
N PRO A 152 22.61 -5.31 24.74
CA PRO A 152 22.12 -4.33 25.73
C PRO A 152 22.27 -2.85 25.35
N HIS A 153 23.27 -2.49 24.56
CA HIS A 153 23.56 -1.12 24.16
C HIS A 153 22.98 -0.74 22.79
N ILE A 154 22.26 -1.66 22.12
CA ILE A 154 21.59 -1.41 20.84
C ILE A 154 20.07 -1.39 21.07
N LEU A 155 19.47 -0.23 20.78
CA LEU A 155 18.04 0.00 20.93
C LEU A 155 17.39 0.28 19.57
N ARG A 156 16.14 -0.16 19.41
CA ARG A 156 15.29 0.21 18.28
C ARG A 156 14.45 1.42 18.71
N ARG A 157 14.20 2.38 17.82
CA ARG A 157 13.17 3.38 18.05
C ARG A 157 11.90 2.98 17.28
N ALA A 158 10.73 3.16 17.88
CA ALA A 158 9.48 3.14 17.11
C ALA A 158 9.32 4.53 16.49
N THR A 159 9.28 4.59 15.17
CA THR A 159 8.90 5.75 14.38
C THR A 159 7.69 5.38 13.55
#